data_AF-A0A958NYK2-F1
#
_entry.id   AF-A0A958NYK2-F1
#
_cell.length_a   1.000
_cell.length_b   1.000
_cell.length_c   1.000
_cell.angle_alpha   90.00
_cell.angle_beta   90.00
_cell.angle_gamma   90.00
#
_symmetry.space_group_name_H-M   'P 1'
#
loop_
_entity.id
_entity.type
_entity.pdbx_description
1 polymer ?
#
loop_
_entity_poly.entity_id
_entity_poly.type
_entity_poly.pdbx_seq_one_letter_code
_entity_poly.pdbx_strand_id
1 'polypeptide(L)'
;MKNLTIKQFLFGLTVLISLVLLGSCGGSGSGSSSNSYAGPGSDWSAQLFSDNSFTITESTNSLTVNGTYSRLSSGFIKLTVSSATGTGAPSPGDIAYGLDVPGFVFFLKPLSGDQVIAMVSSGSCPSGGLDFNWVSTNVESSVSNIATKDTYGTFTWDQNSGSTSVSKKYAVNAPTTDLGSQALSTLTCSSGVGSTGTAKMYFTSGGGAIVNTNTSDASTANFIVAMEKEPISAASDLDGNWVGLVFDEGAASDKVKPISASASSGTFTVSGITPDTGAASGAFSDTYTLSNLNLDGNNGMFLFTASGSGKLGCIADITIQESSSKKVLLCAGQSKTTATKLSNLLLVYKP
;
A
#
# COMPACT_ATOMS: atom_id res chain seq x y z
N MET A 1 -37.39 50.65 1.03
CA MET A 1 -38.12 49.89 -0.01
C MET A 1 -37.74 50.42 -1.37
N LYS A 2 -36.76 49.81 -2.03
CA LYS A 2 -36.36 50.11 -3.40
C LYS A 2 -36.15 48.77 -4.12
N ASN A 3 -36.96 48.56 -5.15
CA ASN A 3 -36.88 47.47 -6.10
C ASN A 3 -35.57 47.59 -6.90
N LEU A 4 -34.85 46.49 -7.07
CA LEU A 4 -33.88 46.34 -8.15
C LEU A 4 -34.05 44.97 -8.80
N THR A 5 -34.71 44.98 -9.95
CA THR A 5 -34.86 43.87 -10.87
C THR A 5 -33.60 43.78 -11.72
N ILE A 6 -32.84 42.68 -11.67
CA ILE A 6 -31.76 42.41 -12.62
C ILE A 6 -32.01 41.07 -13.33
N LYS A 7 -31.88 41.18 -14.64
CA LYS A 7 -32.27 40.25 -15.69
C LYS A 7 -31.52 38.93 -15.64
N GLN A 8 -32.23 37.88 -15.99
CA GLN A 8 -31.73 36.54 -16.28
C GLN A 8 -30.61 36.61 -17.33
N PHE A 9 -29.43 36.08 -16.98
CA PHE A 9 -28.39 35.74 -17.94
C PHE A 9 -28.38 34.22 -18.07
N LEU A 10 -28.83 33.77 -19.24
CA LEU A 10 -28.84 32.38 -19.66
C LEU A 10 -27.41 31.99 -20.04
N PHE A 11 -26.68 31.36 -19.13
CA PHE A 11 -25.43 30.66 -19.47
C PHE A 11 -25.76 29.19 -19.72
N GLY A 12 -25.71 28.80 -21.00
CA GLY A 12 -25.77 27.42 -21.42
C GLY A 12 -24.53 26.69 -20.92
N LEU A 13 -24.69 25.91 -19.85
CA LEU A 13 -23.69 24.95 -19.40
C LEU A 13 -23.88 23.68 -20.21
N THR A 14 -23.08 23.53 -21.26
CA THR A 14 -22.87 22.23 -21.92
C THR A 14 -22.05 21.37 -20.96
N VAL A 15 -22.73 20.62 -20.10
CA VAL A 15 -22.09 19.57 -19.29
C VAL A 15 -21.70 18.45 -20.25
N LEU A 16 -20.45 18.46 -20.70
CA LEU A 16 -19.84 17.27 -21.29
C LEU A 16 -19.64 16.30 -20.12
N ILE A 17 -20.63 15.43 -19.91
CA ILE A 17 -20.48 14.26 -19.04
C ILE A 17 -19.49 13.35 -19.77
N SER A 18 -18.20 13.50 -19.47
CA SER A 18 -17.21 12.46 -19.72
C SER A 18 -17.55 11.30 -18.80
N LEU A 19 -18.50 10.49 -19.25
CA LEU A 19 -18.77 9.17 -18.71
C LEU A 19 -17.49 8.35 -18.99
N VAL A 20 -16.55 8.36 -18.04
CA VAL A 20 -15.51 7.33 -18.00
C VAL A 20 -16.25 6.04 -17.67
N LEU A 21 -16.67 5.36 -18.73
CA LEU A 21 -17.09 3.98 -18.67
C LEU A 21 -15.89 3.19 -18.14
N LEU A 22 -15.87 2.91 -16.84
CA LEU A 22 -15.26 1.71 -16.31
C LEU A 22 -16.05 0.53 -16.88
N GLY A 23 -15.81 0.25 -18.17
CA GLY A 23 -16.31 -0.91 -18.86
C GLY A 23 -15.64 -2.12 -18.25
N SER A 24 -16.29 -2.68 -17.22
CA SER A 24 -16.17 -4.10 -16.90
C SER A 24 -16.68 -4.86 -18.12
N CYS A 25 -15.77 -5.15 -19.04
CA CYS A 25 -16.05 -5.96 -20.21
C CYS A 25 -15.95 -7.43 -19.77
N GLY A 26 -17.09 -8.00 -19.39
CA GLY A 26 -17.27 -9.46 -19.29
C GLY A 26 -17.29 -10.14 -20.66
N GLY A 27 -16.33 -9.80 -21.51
CA GLY A 27 -16.11 -10.44 -22.81
C GLY A 27 -15.11 -11.56 -22.64
N SER A 28 -15.55 -12.80 -22.83
CA SER A 28 -14.70 -13.98 -22.96
C SER A 28 -13.89 -13.93 -24.25
N GLY A 29 -13.00 -12.95 -24.38
CA GLY A 29 -11.93 -12.95 -25.37
C GLY A 29 -10.74 -13.70 -24.80
N SER A 30 -10.06 -14.51 -25.62
CA SER A 30 -8.77 -15.10 -25.31
C SER A 30 -7.75 -13.98 -25.05
N GLY A 31 -7.79 -13.44 -23.83
CA GLY A 31 -7.16 -12.18 -23.47
C GLY A 31 -5.68 -12.37 -23.17
N SER A 32 -4.86 -11.49 -23.75
CA SER A 32 -3.50 -11.26 -23.27
C SER A 32 -3.54 -11.11 -21.76
N SER A 33 -2.82 -11.99 -21.04
CA SER A 33 -2.78 -11.96 -19.58
C SER A 33 -2.13 -10.65 -19.13
N SER A 34 -2.88 -9.81 -18.41
CA SER A 34 -2.37 -8.60 -17.77
C SER A 34 -2.55 -8.68 -16.26
N ASN A 35 -1.58 -8.18 -15.51
CA ASN A 35 -1.77 -7.96 -14.07
C ASN A 35 -2.34 -6.55 -13.87
N SER A 36 -3.55 -6.46 -13.32
CA SER A 36 -4.21 -5.19 -13.02
C SER A 36 -4.17 -4.93 -11.53
N TYR A 37 -3.81 -3.71 -11.15
CA TYR A 37 -3.71 -3.27 -9.76
C TYR A 37 -4.53 -2.00 -9.55
N ALA A 38 -5.18 -1.91 -8.39
CA ALA A 38 -5.97 -0.76 -7.95
C ALA A 38 -5.40 -0.23 -6.63
N GLY A 39 -5.17 1.08 -6.57
CA GLY A 39 -4.68 1.79 -5.40
C GLY A 39 -5.78 2.32 -4.49
N PRO A 40 -5.41 2.73 -3.28
CA PRO A 40 -6.35 3.35 -2.35
C PRO A 40 -6.88 4.65 -2.95
N GLY A 41 -8.17 4.90 -2.74
CA GLY A 41 -8.83 6.15 -3.12
C GLY A 41 -9.36 6.21 -4.54
N SER A 42 -9.29 5.13 -5.33
CA SER A 42 -9.61 5.12 -6.78
C SER A 42 -8.76 6.07 -7.62
N ASP A 43 -7.75 6.68 -7.01
CA ASP A 43 -6.83 7.56 -7.68
C ASP A 43 -5.89 6.75 -8.55
N TRP A 44 -5.19 5.79 -7.97
CA TRP A 44 -4.17 5.04 -8.70
C TRP A 44 -4.68 3.73 -9.30
N SER A 45 -4.29 3.45 -10.53
CA SER A 45 -4.37 2.12 -11.12
C SER A 45 -3.11 1.80 -11.91
N ALA A 46 -2.74 0.53 -11.99
CA ALA A 46 -1.64 0.07 -12.82
C ALA A 46 -2.03 -1.20 -13.59
N GLN A 47 -1.62 -1.29 -14.84
CA GLN A 47 -1.73 -2.50 -15.65
C GLN A 47 -0.35 -2.84 -16.17
N LEU A 48 0.09 -4.07 -15.91
CA LEU A 48 1.32 -4.65 -16.44
C LEU A 48 0.92 -5.71 -17.46
N PHE A 49 1.20 -5.45 -18.74
CA PHE A 49 0.82 -6.31 -19.85
C PHE A 49 1.89 -7.38 -20.14
N SER A 50 1.48 -8.53 -20.67
CA SER A 50 2.39 -9.65 -21.00
C SER A 50 3.46 -9.31 -22.05
N ASP A 51 3.27 -8.25 -22.85
CA ASP A 51 4.24 -7.75 -23.82
C ASP A 51 5.28 -6.80 -23.20
N ASN A 52 5.32 -6.71 -21.87
CA ASN A 52 6.17 -5.81 -21.08
C ASN A 52 5.83 -4.32 -21.25
N SER A 53 4.65 -3.97 -21.74
CA SER A 53 4.13 -2.60 -21.64
C SER A 53 3.41 -2.37 -20.31
N PHE A 54 3.26 -1.12 -19.90
CA PHE A 54 2.43 -0.75 -18.76
C PHE A 54 1.59 0.49 -19.01
N THR A 55 0.50 0.60 -18.26
CA THR A 55 -0.28 1.82 -18.09
C THR A 55 -0.49 2.07 -16.61
N ILE A 56 -0.20 3.29 -16.13
CA ILE A 56 -0.53 3.76 -14.79
C ILE A 56 -1.43 4.98 -14.92
N THR A 57 -2.51 5.03 -14.15
CA THR A 57 -3.40 6.20 -14.11
C THR A 57 -3.49 6.76 -12.70
N GLU A 58 -3.69 8.07 -12.58
CA GLU A 58 -4.03 8.77 -11.33
C GLU A 58 -5.24 9.69 -11.56
N SER A 59 -6.33 9.51 -10.81
CA SER A 59 -7.62 10.15 -11.10
C SER A 59 -7.67 11.64 -10.73
N THR A 60 -7.08 12.05 -9.61
CA THR A 60 -7.11 13.42 -9.09
C THR A 60 -6.43 14.41 -10.04
N ASN A 61 -5.27 14.05 -10.61
CA ASN A 61 -4.53 14.89 -11.55
C ASN A 61 -4.79 14.52 -13.02
N SER A 62 -5.73 13.61 -13.28
CA SER A 62 -5.97 13.02 -14.61
C SER A 62 -4.67 12.53 -15.26
N LEU A 63 -3.78 11.95 -14.44
CA LEU A 63 -2.49 11.43 -14.89
C LEU A 63 -2.72 10.13 -15.65
N THR A 64 -2.05 9.96 -16.76
CA THR A 64 -1.91 8.69 -17.44
C THR A 64 -0.47 8.57 -17.90
N VAL A 65 0.19 7.48 -17.52
CA VAL A 65 1.60 7.19 -17.86
C VAL A 65 1.63 5.85 -18.57
N ASN A 66 2.20 5.83 -19.77
CA ASN A 66 2.40 4.62 -20.55
C ASN A 66 3.89 4.39 -20.75
N GLY A 67 4.30 3.13 -20.83
CA GLY A 67 5.70 2.81 -21.03
C GLY A 67 5.96 1.33 -21.18
N THR A 68 7.22 0.96 -20.98
CA THR A 68 7.68 -0.42 -20.92
C THR A 68 8.28 -0.72 -19.56
N TYR A 69 8.20 -1.98 -19.13
CA TYR A 69 8.82 -2.42 -17.91
C TYR A 69 9.78 -3.59 -18.11
N SER A 70 10.75 -3.72 -17.20
CA SER A 70 11.63 -4.88 -17.13
C SER A 70 11.81 -5.31 -15.69
N ARG A 71 11.78 -6.62 -15.44
CA ARG A 71 12.11 -7.19 -14.12
C ARG A 71 13.62 -7.28 -13.98
N LEU A 72 14.15 -6.71 -12.90
CA LEU A 72 15.58 -6.66 -12.61
C LEU A 72 16.00 -7.84 -11.72
N SER A 73 17.25 -8.26 -11.83
CA SER A 73 17.84 -9.31 -10.98
C SER A 73 17.91 -8.92 -9.50
N SER A 74 17.82 -7.63 -9.20
CA SER A 74 17.67 -7.10 -7.84
C SER A 74 16.33 -7.50 -7.20
N GLY A 75 15.31 -7.78 -8.01
CA GLY A 75 13.93 -8.06 -7.58
C GLY A 75 12.95 -6.90 -7.81
N PHE A 76 13.44 -5.74 -8.26
CA PHE A 76 12.60 -4.61 -8.65
C PHE A 76 12.04 -4.75 -10.07
N ILE A 77 10.93 -4.08 -10.33
CA ILE A 77 10.49 -3.71 -11.68
C ILE A 77 11.03 -2.32 -11.99
N LYS A 78 11.68 -2.16 -13.14
CA LYS A 78 12.02 -0.87 -13.73
C LYS A 78 10.95 -0.48 -14.73
N LEU A 79 10.35 0.70 -14.55
CA LEU A 79 9.38 1.30 -15.46
C LEU A 79 10.07 2.40 -16.24
N THR A 80 9.99 2.38 -17.58
CA THR A 80 10.52 3.45 -18.44
C THR A 80 9.34 4.12 -19.14
N VAL A 81 9.18 5.43 -18.92
CA VAL A 81 8.07 6.21 -19.49
C VAL A 81 8.26 6.39 -20.99
N SER A 82 7.24 6.04 -21.78
CA SER A 82 7.18 6.32 -23.22
C SER A 82 6.35 7.57 -23.52
N SER A 83 5.25 7.74 -22.79
CA SER A 83 4.38 8.92 -22.89
C SER A 83 3.62 9.14 -21.58
N ALA A 84 3.30 10.39 -21.27
CA ALA A 84 2.43 10.71 -20.15
C ALA A 84 1.59 11.98 -20.41
N THR A 85 0.42 12.05 -19.79
CA THR A 85 -0.52 13.18 -19.83
C THR A 85 -1.05 13.47 -18.44
N GLY A 86 -1.49 14.72 -18.18
CA GLY A 86 -2.04 15.13 -16.87
C GLY A 86 -1.10 16.07 -16.10
N THR A 87 -1.55 16.55 -14.95
CA THR A 87 -0.76 17.47 -14.11
C THR A 87 0.39 16.71 -13.43
N GLY A 88 1.61 17.24 -13.50
CA GLY A 88 2.79 16.59 -12.92
C GLY A 88 3.26 15.35 -13.70
N ALA A 89 2.84 15.20 -14.95
CA ALA A 89 3.20 14.05 -15.76
C ALA A 89 4.73 13.96 -16.00
N PRO A 90 5.32 12.75 -15.87
CA PRO A 90 6.74 12.55 -16.15
C PRO A 90 7.06 12.70 -17.64
N SER A 91 8.33 12.94 -17.95
CA SER A 91 8.81 13.05 -19.32
C SER A 91 9.11 11.67 -19.93
N PRO A 92 8.98 11.49 -21.26
CA PRO A 92 9.48 10.29 -21.93
C PRO A 92 10.97 10.04 -21.60
N GLY A 93 11.30 8.81 -21.22
CA GLY A 93 12.63 8.41 -20.76
C GLY A 93 12.81 8.43 -19.24
N ASP A 94 11.89 9.03 -18.47
CA ASP A 94 11.93 8.98 -17.01
C ASP A 94 11.79 7.53 -16.51
N ILE A 95 12.47 7.23 -15.40
CA ILE A 95 12.56 5.88 -14.83
C ILE A 95 11.98 5.85 -13.43
N ALA A 96 11.00 4.98 -13.21
CA ALA A 96 10.48 4.64 -11.89
C ALA A 96 10.82 3.20 -11.53
N TYR A 97 10.75 2.89 -10.23
CA TYR A 97 10.95 1.54 -9.74
C TYR A 97 9.77 1.11 -8.88
N GLY A 98 9.43 -0.17 -8.96
CA GLY A 98 8.41 -0.77 -8.11
C GLY A 98 8.76 -2.17 -7.67
N LEU A 99 8.00 -2.68 -6.72
CA LEU A 99 8.02 -4.05 -6.27
C LEU A 99 6.69 -4.68 -6.61
N ASP A 100 6.73 -5.81 -7.27
CA ASP A 100 5.55 -6.54 -7.69
C ASP A 100 5.52 -7.91 -7.02
N VAL A 101 4.42 -8.15 -6.32
CA VAL A 101 4.01 -9.46 -5.84
C VAL A 101 2.77 -9.80 -6.65
N PRO A 102 2.92 -10.56 -7.76
CA PRO A 102 1.83 -10.89 -8.65
C PRO A 102 0.62 -11.41 -7.87
N GLY A 103 -0.59 -11.04 -8.27
CA GLY A 103 -1.81 -11.49 -7.59
C GLY A 103 -2.07 -10.87 -6.20
N PHE A 104 -1.15 -10.07 -5.65
CA PHE A 104 -1.29 -9.46 -4.33
C PHE A 104 -1.12 -7.94 -4.34
N VAL A 105 0.11 -7.42 -4.50
CA VAL A 105 0.39 -5.98 -4.36
C VAL A 105 1.50 -5.52 -5.30
N PHE A 106 1.38 -4.29 -5.78
CA PHE A 106 2.38 -3.53 -6.49
C PHE A 106 2.69 -2.26 -5.70
N PHE A 107 3.93 -2.14 -5.20
CA PHE A 107 4.44 -0.94 -4.55
C PHE A 107 5.24 -0.12 -5.55
N LEU A 108 4.81 1.10 -5.82
CA LEU A 108 5.49 2.02 -6.73
C LEU A 108 6.21 3.11 -5.94
N LYS A 109 7.51 3.27 -6.20
CA LYS A 109 8.24 4.49 -5.83
C LYS A 109 7.83 5.59 -6.81
N PRO A 110 7.21 6.69 -6.35
CA PRO A 110 6.80 7.74 -7.25
C PRO A 110 8.02 8.45 -7.87
N LEU A 111 7.85 8.94 -9.10
CA LEU A 111 8.82 9.84 -9.76
C LEU A 111 8.84 11.23 -9.11
N SER A 112 7.67 11.66 -8.64
CA SER A 112 7.45 12.90 -7.91
C SER A 112 6.53 12.63 -6.73
N GLY A 113 6.92 13.12 -5.56
CA GLY A 113 6.18 12.88 -4.31
C GLY A 113 6.97 12.03 -3.33
N ASP A 114 6.45 12.01 -2.12
CA ASP A 114 7.23 11.59 -0.96
C ASP A 114 6.81 10.21 -0.42
N GLN A 115 5.73 9.62 -0.90
CA GLN A 115 5.14 8.40 -0.33
C GLN A 115 5.10 7.26 -1.33
N VAL A 116 5.23 6.03 -0.83
CA VAL A 116 5.04 4.83 -1.65
C VAL A 116 3.58 4.72 -2.06
N ILE A 117 3.34 4.47 -3.34
CA ILE A 117 2.00 4.19 -3.86
C ILE A 117 1.81 2.69 -3.81
N ALA A 118 1.01 2.21 -2.85
CA ALA A 118 0.62 0.82 -2.77
C ALA A 118 -0.63 0.59 -3.64
N MET A 119 -0.63 -0.44 -4.47
CA MET A 119 -1.79 -0.86 -5.27
C MET A 119 -1.96 -2.36 -5.14
N VAL A 120 -3.18 -2.86 -4.99
CA VAL A 120 -3.44 -4.30 -4.89
C VAL A 120 -3.90 -4.88 -6.21
N SER A 121 -3.52 -6.12 -6.47
CA SER A 121 -4.03 -6.88 -7.61
C SER A 121 -5.56 -6.87 -7.56
N SER A 122 -6.23 -6.46 -8.64
CA SER A 122 -7.69 -6.37 -8.69
C SER A 122 -8.29 -7.77 -8.49
N GLY A 123 -8.88 -7.99 -7.30
CA GLY A 123 -9.48 -9.26 -6.92
C GLY A 123 -10.99 -9.34 -7.12
N SER A 124 -11.56 -10.41 -6.61
CA SER A 124 -13.01 -10.58 -6.47
C SER A 124 -13.46 -10.21 -5.06
N CYS A 125 -14.76 -9.98 -4.86
CA CYS A 125 -15.29 -9.82 -3.52
C CYS A 125 -15.09 -11.11 -2.71
N PRO A 126 -14.63 -11.04 -1.45
CA PRO A 126 -14.46 -12.22 -0.63
C PRO A 126 -15.76 -12.99 -0.48
N SER A 127 -15.68 -14.32 -0.59
CA SER A 127 -16.82 -15.22 -0.44
C SER A 127 -17.01 -15.73 0.98
N GLY A 128 -16.19 -15.27 1.93
CA GLY A 128 -16.21 -15.62 3.34
C GLY A 128 -15.90 -14.40 4.22
N GLY A 129 -16.06 -14.56 5.54
CA GLY A 129 -15.63 -13.53 6.49
C GLY A 129 -14.12 -13.26 6.39
N LEU A 130 -13.71 -12.05 6.73
CA LEU A 130 -12.31 -11.64 6.76
C LEU A 130 -11.83 -11.50 8.19
N ASP A 131 -10.60 -11.94 8.45
CA ASP A 131 -9.85 -11.62 9.66
C ASP A 131 -8.40 -11.28 9.27
N PHE A 132 -8.11 -9.99 9.24
CA PHE A 132 -6.86 -9.45 8.74
C PHE A 132 -6.05 -8.77 9.84
N ASN A 133 -4.74 -8.76 9.68
CA ASN A 133 -3.91 -7.71 10.28
C ASN A 133 -3.72 -6.57 9.28
N TRP A 134 -3.51 -5.35 9.76
CA TRP A 134 -3.28 -4.19 8.91
C TRP A 134 -2.14 -3.31 9.44
N VAL A 135 -1.52 -2.56 8.53
CA VAL A 135 -0.57 -1.49 8.82
C VAL A 135 -0.87 -0.25 7.99
N SER A 136 -0.61 0.94 8.53
CA SER A 136 -0.79 2.22 7.84
C SER A 136 0.39 2.53 6.93
N THR A 137 0.14 2.68 5.63
CA THR A 137 1.13 3.20 4.66
C THR A 137 1.10 4.71 4.53
N ASN A 138 0.05 5.34 5.06
CA ASN A 138 -0.08 6.78 5.19
C ASN A 138 -0.88 7.08 6.47
N VAL A 139 -0.61 8.24 7.06
CA VAL A 139 -1.38 8.81 8.15
C VAL A 139 -1.84 10.21 7.79
N GLU A 140 -2.99 10.61 8.35
CA GLU A 140 -3.53 11.96 8.23
C GLU A 140 -2.47 13.03 8.59
N SER A 141 -2.48 14.14 7.86
CA SER A 141 -1.45 15.19 7.98
C SER A 141 -1.39 15.90 9.33
N SER A 142 -2.44 15.79 10.14
CA SER A 142 -2.56 16.41 11.46
C SER A 142 -1.84 15.63 12.57
N VAL A 143 -1.36 14.41 12.29
CA VAL A 143 -0.66 13.59 13.29
C VAL A 143 0.69 14.22 13.62
N SER A 144 0.81 14.70 14.86
CA SER A 144 2.04 15.30 15.38
C SER A 144 2.98 14.30 16.06
N ASN A 145 2.48 13.10 16.39
CA ASN A 145 3.26 12.07 17.06
C ASN A 145 2.82 10.66 16.65
N ILE A 146 3.64 10.03 15.81
CA ILE A 146 3.39 8.67 15.34
C ILE A 146 3.56 7.59 16.42
N ALA A 147 4.32 7.87 17.49
CA ALA A 147 4.56 6.91 18.56
C ALA A 147 3.26 6.42 19.21
N THR A 148 2.26 7.30 19.32
CA THR A 148 0.97 7.09 19.99
C THR A 148 -0.18 6.84 19.01
N LYS A 149 0.08 6.91 17.71
CA LYS A 149 -0.94 6.72 16.66
C LYS A 149 -1.14 5.22 16.40
N ASP A 150 -2.39 4.86 16.13
CA ASP A 150 -2.78 3.56 15.63
C ASP A 150 -2.24 3.36 14.20
N THR A 151 -1.07 2.73 14.12
CA THR A 151 -0.36 2.49 12.85
C THR A 151 -0.47 1.04 12.40
N TYR A 152 -1.03 0.17 13.23
CA TYR A 152 -1.26 -1.22 12.94
C TYR A 152 -2.35 -1.81 13.85
N GLY A 153 -2.92 -2.95 13.45
CA GLY A 153 -4.02 -3.56 14.19
C GLY A 153 -4.65 -4.73 13.47
N THR A 154 -5.89 -5.02 13.86
CA THR A 154 -6.70 -6.07 13.23
C THR A 154 -7.99 -5.52 12.65
N PHE A 155 -8.49 -6.20 11.64
CA PHE A 155 -9.73 -5.89 10.94
C PHE A 155 -10.54 -7.16 10.77
N THR A 156 -11.85 -7.07 10.99
CA THR A 156 -12.76 -8.19 10.78
C THR A 156 -13.96 -7.78 9.95
N TRP A 157 -14.39 -8.66 9.06
CA TRP A 157 -15.66 -8.57 8.34
C TRP A 157 -16.43 -9.88 8.48
N ASP A 158 -17.67 -9.79 8.96
CA ASP A 158 -18.60 -10.91 8.97
C ASP A 158 -19.50 -10.82 7.74
N GLN A 159 -19.36 -11.76 6.83
CA GLN A 159 -20.10 -11.76 5.56
C GLN A 159 -21.61 -11.93 5.74
N ASN A 160 -22.06 -12.67 6.76
CA ASN A 160 -23.48 -12.99 6.96
C ASN A 160 -24.28 -11.76 7.41
N SER A 161 -23.68 -10.97 8.30
CA SER A 161 -24.26 -9.73 8.83
C SER A 161 -23.82 -8.49 8.05
N GLY A 162 -22.76 -8.60 7.24
CA GLY A 162 -22.04 -7.48 6.63
C GLY A 162 -21.32 -6.58 7.65
N SER A 163 -21.26 -7.00 8.92
CA SER A 163 -20.65 -6.24 10.01
C SER A 163 -19.16 -6.12 9.80
N THR A 164 -18.64 -4.91 9.96
CA THR A 164 -17.26 -4.57 9.64
C THR A 164 -16.65 -3.81 10.81
N SER A 165 -15.42 -4.12 11.20
CA SER A 165 -14.78 -3.49 12.35
C SER A 165 -13.27 -3.44 12.20
N VAL A 166 -12.67 -2.31 12.61
CA VAL A 166 -11.27 -2.25 13.04
C VAL A 166 -11.26 -2.75 14.48
N SER A 167 -10.98 -4.04 14.66
CA SER A 167 -11.31 -4.76 15.90
C SER A 167 -10.32 -4.53 17.02
N LYS A 168 -9.04 -4.36 16.70
CA LYS A 168 -8.00 -3.95 17.65
C LYS A 168 -7.09 -2.93 17.00
N LYS A 169 -6.58 -1.99 17.78
CA LYS A 169 -5.68 -0.93 17.31
C LYS A 169 -4.49 -0.82 18.25
N TYR A 170 -3.29 -0.68 17.69
CA TYR A 170 -2.08 -0.59 18.49
C TYR A 170 -1.21 0.58 18.07
N ALA A 171 -0.57 1.19 19.07
CA ALA A 171 0.51 2.15 18.88
C ALA A 171 1.85 1.47 19.17
N VAL A 172 2.89 1.88 18.44
CA VAL A 172 4.24 1.31 18.57
C VAL A 172 4.89 1.57 19.93
N ASN A 173 4.42 2.56 20.69
CA ASN A 173 4.86 2.78 22.08
C ASN A 173 4.06 1.98 23.13
N ALA A 174 2.91 1.43 22.76
CA ALA A 174 2.05 0.62 23.61
C ALA A 174 1.61 -0.67 22.86
N PRO A 175 2.58 -1.50 22.43
CA PRO A 175 2.32 -2.58 21.48
C PRO A 175 1.44 -3.70 22.04
N THR A 176 1.20 -3.77 23.34
CA THR A 176 0.35 -4.78 23.98
C THR A 176 -0.92 -4.19 24.58
N THR A 177 -1.20 -2.91 24.30
CA THR A 177 -2.40 -2.22 24.79
C THR A 177 -3.30 -1.96 23.59
N ASP A 178 -4.45 -2.61 23.58
CA ASP A 178 -5.50 -2.31 22.61
C ASP A 178 -6.04 -0.89 22.86
N LEU A 179 -5.98 -0.05 21.82
CA LEU A 179 -6.50 1.31 21.81
C LEU A 179 -8.01 1.36 21.50
N GLY A 180 -8.65 0.20 21.47
CA GLY A 180 -10.08 -0.01 21.29
C GLY A 180 -10.45 -0.36 19.86
N SER A 181 -11.74 -0.65 19.66
CA SER A 181 -12.31 -0.99 18.38
C SER A 181 -13.05 0.17 17.74
N GLN A 182 -13.23 0.10 16.42
CA GLN A 182 -14.10 0.99 15.67
C GLN A 182 -15.00 0.16 14.77
N ALA A 183 -16.29 0.12 15.12
CA ALA A 183 -17.30 -0.40 14.22
C ALA A 183 -17.39 0.50 12.97
N LEU A 184 -17.37 -0.13 11.81
CA LEU A 184 -17.62 0.51 10.53
C LEU A 184 -19.05 0.18 10.09
N SER A 185 -19.59 1.01 9.20
CA SER A 185 -20.85 0.73 8.51
C SER A 185 -20.76 -0.59 7.73
N THR A 186 -21.92 -1.15 7.41
CA THR A 186 -22.05 -2.37 6.60
C THR A 186 -21.23 -2.25 5.32
N LEU A 187 -20.34 -3.21 5.11
CA LEU A 187 -19.54 -3.28 3.89
C LEU A 187 -20.38 -3.91 2.78
N THR A 188 -20.54 -3.16 1.70
CA THR A 188 -21.06 -3.68 0.42
C THR A 188 -19.89 -3.90 -0.51
N CYS A 189 -19.81 -5.05 -1.17
CA CYS A 189 -18.72 -5.33 -2.11
C CYS A 189 -19.27 -5.62 -3.51
N SER A 190 -18.65 -4.98 -4.51
CA SER A 190 -18.88 -5.29 -5.92
C SER A 190 -17.56 -5.26 -6.68
N SER A 191 -17.32 -6.26 -7.53
CA SER A 191 -16.14 -6.35 -8.40
C SER A 191 -14.80 -6.17 -7.65
N GLY A 192 -14.68 -6.78 -6.46
CA GLY A 192 -13.47 -6.67 -5.63
C GLY A 192 -13.33 -5.34 -4.88
N VAL A 193 -14.31 -4.45 -4.96
CA VAL A 193 -14.29 -3.17 -4.25
C VAL A 193 -15.39 -3.16 -3.19
N GLY A 194 -14.96 -3.15 -1.93
CA GLY A 194 -15.78 -2.93 -0.75
C GLY A 194 -16.00 -1.44 -0.48
N SER A 195 -17.19 -1.06 -0.04
CA SER A 195 -17.53 0.29 0.40
C SER A 195 -18.41 0.25 1.64
N THR A 196 -18.06 1.08 2.62
CA THR A 196 -18.87 1.35 3.82
C THR A 196 -19.57 2.72 3.74
N GLY A 197 -19.47 3.41 2.61
CA GLY A 197 -19.93 4.79 2.41
C GLY A 197 -18.89 5.84 2.78
N THR A 198 -18.11 5.63 3.84
CA THR A 198 -17.00 6.52 4.23
C THR A 198 -15.63 5.97 3.83
N ALA A 199 -15.47 4.63 3.87
CA ALA A 199 -14.25 3.94 3.47
C ALA A 199 -14.46 3.13 2.18
N LYS A 200 -13.38 2.97 1.42
CA LYS A 200 -13.29 2.06 0.27
C LYS A 200 -12.18 1.05 0.49
N MET A 201 -12.45 -0.22 0.22
CA MET A 201 -11.53 -1.34 0.35
C MET A 201 -11.36 -1.99 -1.02
N TYR A 202 -10.13 -2.21 -1.44
CA TYR A 202 -9.79 -2.91 -2.66
C TYR A 202 -9.26 -4.27 -2.25
N PHE A 203 -9.97 -5.34 -2.60
CA PHE A 203 -9.59 -6.70 -2.24
C PHE A 203 -8.62 -7.28 -3.26
N THR A 204 -7.64 -8.04 -2.75
CA THR A 204 -6.66 -8.71 -3.60
C THR A 204 -7.13 -10.11 -3.97
N SER A 205 -6.64 -10.63 -5.10
CA SER A 205 -6.82 -12.03 -5.47
C SER A 205 -6.02 -13.00 -4.60
N GLY A 206 -4.99 -12.52 -3.89
CA GLY A 206 -4.07 -13.30 -3.07
C GLY A 206 -4.36 -13.26 -1.57
N GLY A 207 -5.57 -12.84 -1.16
CA GLY A 207 -5.92 -12.63 0.24
C GLY A 207 -5.38 -11.30 0.76
N GLY A 208 -6.24 -10.41 1.23
CA GLY A 208 -5.87 -9.09 1.76
C GLY A 208 -6.61 -7.93 1.09
N ALA A 209 -6.25 -6.70 1.48
CA ALA A 209 -6.86 -5.49 0.95
C ALA A 209 -5.97 -4.25 1.09
N ILE A 210 -6.26 -3.22 0.29
CA ILE A 210 -5.90 -1.84 0.61
C ILE A 210 -7.16 -1.05 0.94
N VAL A 211 -7.13 -0.25 2.00
CA VAL A 211 -8.27 0.56 2.43
C VAL A 211 -7.91 2.04 2.43
N ASN A 212 -8.79 2.84 1.82
CA ASN A 212 -8.89 4.27 2.11
C ASN A 212 -9.97 4.47 3.17
N THR A 213 -9.57 4.93 4.37
CA THR A 213 -10.48 5.09 5.52
C THR A 213 -11.39 6.31 5.42
N ASN A 214 -11.04 7.31 4.59
CA ASN A 214 -11.89 8.46 4.34
C ASN A 214 -11.85 8.90 2.87
N THR A 215 -12.94 8.66 2.16
CA THR A 215 -13.07 9.00 0.73
C THR A 215 -13.66 10.38 0.47
N SER A 216 -14.14 11.09 1.50
CA SER A 216 -14.71 12.43 1.33
C SER A 216 -13.69 13.55 1.50
N ASP A 217 -12.56 13.29 2.18
CA ASP A 217 -11.51 14.27 2.44
C ASP A 217 -10.13 13.61 2.46
N ALA A 218 -9.32 13.89 1.44
CA ALA A 218 -7.96 13.36 1.29
C ALA A 218 -7.01 13.80 2.42
N SER A 219 -7.26 14.91 3.11
CA SER A 219 -6.38 15.40 4.19
C SER A 219 -6.49 14.58 5.48
N THR A 220 -7.59 13.84 5.62
CA THR A 220 -7.90 12.95 6.75
C THR A 220 -7.98 11.48 6.33
N ALA A 221 -7.74 11.19 5.04
CA ALA A 221 -7.60 9.84 4.56
C ALA A 221 -6.39 9.18 5.21
N ASN A 222 -6.57 7.95 5.70
CA ASN A 222 -5.47 7.07 6.02
C ASN A 222 -5.51 5.91 5.03
N PHE A 223 -4.32 5.49 4.59
CA PHE A 223 -4.19 4.31 3.75
C PHE A 223 -3.61 3.19 4.58
N ILE A 224 -4.32 2.07 4.63
CA ILE A 224 -3.85 0.85 5.28
C ILE A 224 -3.74 -0.27 4.25
N VAL A 225 -2.73 -1.11 4.43
CA VAL A 225 -2.61 -2.39 3.74
C VAL A 225 -2.92 -3.47 4.76
N ALA A 226 -3.77 -4.42 4.37
CA ALA A 226 -4.24 -5.50 5.20
C ALA A 226 -3.94 -6.86 4.56
N MET A 227 -3.55 -7.83 5.37
CA MET A 227 -3.23 -9.21 4.98
C MET A 227 -3.96 -10.19 5.90
N GLU A 228 -4.23 -11.39 5.39
CA GLU A 228 -4.78 -12.47 6.22
C GLU A 228 -3.84 -12.78 7.39
N LYS A 229 -4.45 -13.18 8.52
CA LYS A 229 -3.67 -13.60 9.68
C LYS A 229 -3.02 -14.94 9.40
N GLU A 230 -1.71 -14.93 9.22
CA GLU A 230 -0.95 -16.14 9.03
C GLU A 230 -0.09 -16.47 10.27
N PRO A 231 -0.11 -17.71 10.80
CA PRO A 231 0.74 -18.08 11.92
C PRO A 231 2.22 -18.05 11.53
N ILE A 232 3.00 -17.23 12.23
CA ILE A 232 4.46 -17.25 12.18
C ILE A 232 4.92 -17.95 13.46
N SER A 233 5.46 -19.15 13.32
CA SER A 233 5.77 -20.03 14.46
C SER A 233 7.11 -19.68 15.11
N ALA A 234 8.06 -19.19 14.33
CA ALA A 234 9.38 -18.79 14.77
C ALA A 234 9.92 -17.63 13.94
N ALA A 235 10.86 -16.87 14.50
CA ALA A 235 11.52 -15.79 13.77
C ALA A 235 12.28 -16.29 12.52
N SER A 236 12.70 -17.57 12.52
CA SER A 236 13.33 -18.24 11.38
C SER A 236 12.40 -18.41 10.17
N ASP A 237 11.09 -18.35 10.36
CA ASP A 237 10.12 -18.42 9.24
C ASP A 237 10.27 -17.20 8.31
N LEU A 238 10.90 -16.13 8.79
CA LEU A 238 11.21 -14.91 8.06
C LEU A 238 12.67 -14.83 7.57
N ASP A 239 13.48 -15.88 7.75
CA ASP A 239 14.89 -15.87 7.33
C ASP A 239 15.05 -15.84 5.81
N GLY A 240 16.17 -15.28 5.36
CA GLY A 240 16.60 -15.21 3.97
C GLY A 240 16.77 -13.79 3.44
N ASN A 241 16.75 -13.66 2.11
CA ASN A 241 17.02 -12.39 1.44
C ASN A 241 15.71 -11.69 1.04
N TRP A 242 15.72 -10.37 1.13
CA TRP A 242 14.56 -9.53 0.86
C TRP A 242 14.98 -8.33 0.03
N VAL A 243 14.03 -7.80 -0.74
CA VAL A 243 14.14 -6.53 -1.45
C VAL A 243 12.94 -5.67 -1.09
N GLY A 244 13.11 -4.34 -1.04
CA GLY A 244 12.10 -3.51 -0.42
C GLY A 244 12.17 -2.04 -0.73
N LEU A 245 11.17 -1.32 -0.21
CA LEU A 245 11.16 0.14 -0.12
C LEU A 245 11.09 0.51 1.35
N VAL A 246 11.91 1.47 1.77
CA VAL A 246 11.72 2.18 3.04
C VAL A 246 11.19 3.56 2.75
N PHE A 247 10.12 3.96 3.42
CA PHE A 247 9.67 5.34 3.50
C PHE A 247 10.07 5.89 4.88
N ASP A 248 10.67 7.07 4.91
CA ASP A 248 11.01 7.80 6.13
C ASP A 248 10.61 9.27 5.96
N GLU A 249 9.49 9.65 6.57
CA GLU A 249 8.98 11.04 6.53
C GLU A 249 9.95 12.02 7.21
N GLY A 250 10.79 11.54 8.15
CA GLY A 250 11.82 12.32 8.82
C GLY A 250 13.06 12.56 7.95
N ALA A 251 13.19 11.94 6.78
CA ALA A 251 14.30 12.17 5.87
C ALA A 251 14.18 13.56 5.19
N ALA A 252 15.31 14.25 5.05
CA ALA A 252 15.36 15.59 4.48
C ALA A 252 15.05 15.63 2.97
N SER A 253 15.40 14.57 2.24
CA SER A 253 15.16 14.41 0.80
C SER A 253 15.10 12.93 0.44
N ASP A 254 14.43 12.60 -0.68
CA ASP A 254 14.23 11.23 -1.15
C ASP A 254 13.74 10.29 -0.03
N LYS A 255 12.52 10.58 0.43
CA LYS A 255 11.93 9.90 1.58
C LYS A 255 11.63 8.43 1.32
N VAL A 256 11.54 8.02 0.05
CA VAL A 256 11.39 6.61 -0.33
C VAL A 256 12.72 6.10 -0.88
N LYS A 257 13.30 5.07 -0.28
CA LYS A 257 14.59 4.51 -0.72
C LYS A 257 14.45 3.02 -1.06
N PRO A 258 15.00 2.57 -2.20
CA PRO A 258 15.19 1.16 -2.49
C PRO A 258 16.18 0.52 -1.51
N ILE A 259 15.82 -0.65 -1.00
CA ILE A 259 16.61 -1.39 -0.01
C ILE A 259 16.69 -2.88 -0.36
N SER A 260 17.72 -3.53 0.16
CA SER A 260 17.81 -4.98 0.34
C SER A 260 17.89 -5.30 1.83
N ALA A 261 17.40 -6.45 2.25
CA ALA A 261 17.59 -6.94 3.61
C ALA A 261 18.05 -8.40 3.63
N SER A 262 18.87 -8.73 4.62
CA SER A 262 19.20 -10.11 4.99
C SER A 262 18.63 -10.37 6.37
N ALA A 263 17.80 -11.41 6.49
CA ALA A 263 17.13 -11.79 7.72
C ALA A 263 17.73 -13.11 8.26
N SER A 264 18.07 -13.11 9.54
CA SER A 264 18.54 -14.29 10.27
C SER A 264 18.07 -14.26 11.71
N SER A 265 17.28 -15.25 12.11
CA SER A 265 16.77 -15.45 13.47
C SER A 265 16.14 -14.18 14.06
N GLY A 266 15.29 -13.51 13.28
CA GLY A 266 14.60 -12.29 13.70
C GLY A 266 15.44 -11.02 13.66
N THR A 267 16.67 -11.06 13.17
CA THR A 267 17.47 -9.85 12.92
C THR A 267 17.51 -9.58 11.42
N PHE A 268 17.12 -8.37 11.01
CA PHE A 268 17.10 -7.89 9.63
C PHE A 268 18.16 -6.82 9.44
N THR A 269 19.23 -7.13 8.72
CA THR A 269 20.21 -6.13 8.28
C THR A 269 19.75 -5.54 6.96
N VAL A 270 19.39 -4.26 6.96
CA VAL A 270 18.82 -3.53 5.82
C VAL A 270 19.84 -2.55 5.28
N SER A 271 20.00 -2.51 3.96
CA SER A 271 20.92 -1.59 3.28
C SER A 271 20.24 -0.98 2.07
N GLY A 272 20.50 0.31 1.83
CA GLY A 272 20.10 1.00 0.61
C GLY A 272 20.84 0.42 -0.59
N ILE A 273 20.13 0.25 -1.71
CA ILE A 273 20.70 -0.28 -2.95
C ILE A 273 20.35 0.58 -4.16
N THR A 274 21.10 0.41 -5.24
CA THR A 274 20.75 0.89 -6.58
C THR A 274 19.90 -0.18 -7.25
N PRO A 275 18.63 0.07 -7.61
CA PRO A 275 17.75 -0.96 -8.16
C PRO A 275 18.31 -1.68 -9.40
N ASP A 276 18.94 -0.96 -10.35
CA ASP A 276 19.47 -1.55 -11.60
C ASP A 276 20.54 -2.63 -11.36
N THR A 277 21.41 -2.42 -10.36
CA THR A 277 22.56 -3.30 -10.13
C THR A 277 22.41 -4.17 -8.88
N GLY A 278 21.50 -3.80 -7.97
CA GLY A 278 21.41 -4.37 -6.62
C GLY A 278 22.61 -4.02 -5.72
N ALA A 279 23.54 -3.19 -6.19
CA ALA A 279 24.71 -2.80 -5.41
C ALA A 279 24.33 -1.84 -4.27
N ALA A 280 25.02 -1.95 -3.14
CA ALA A 280 24.86 -1.03 -2.02
C ALA A 280 25.05 0.43 -2.47
N SER A 281 24.09 1.29 -2.14
CA SER A 281 24.15 2.72 -2.45
C SER A 281 24.76 3.55 -1.33
N GLY A 282 24.83 3.01 -0.11
CA GLY A 282 25.24 3.73 1.10
C GLY A 282 24.23 4.78 1.59
N ALA A 283 23.12 4.99 0.87
CA ALA A 283 22.11 6.02 1.19
C ALA A 283 21.24 5.69 2.41
N PHE A 284 21.27 4.43 2.86
CA PHE A 284 20.54 3.92 4.01
C PHE A 284 21.25 2.68 4.55
N SER A 285 21.30 2.52 5.87
CA SER A 285 21.67 1.28 6.54
C SER A 285 20.98 1.21 7.88
N ASP A 286 20.51 0.02 8.27
CA ASP A 286 19.92 -0.22 9.59
C ASP A 286 19.95 -1.71 9.95
N THR A 287 19.74 -2.00 11.21
CA THR A 287 19.40 -3.33 11.70
C THR A 287 18.08 -3.26 12.44
N TYR A 288 17.11 -4.07 12.05
CA TYR A 288 15.84 -4.23 12.75
C TYR A 288 15.84 -5.55 13.50
N THR A 289 15.50 -5.51 14.78
CA THR A 289 15.35 -6.71 15.61
C THR A 289 13.88 -6.97 15.88
N LEU A 290 13.44 -8.18 15.56
CA LEU A 290 12.11 -8.70 15.84
C LEU A 290 11.95 -8.90 17.35
N SER A 291 10.80 -8.45 17.85
CA SER A 291 10.31 -8.70 19.19
C SER A 291 8.82 -8.98 19.14
N ASN A 292 8.30 -9.64 20.18
CA ASN A 292 6.86 -9.88 20.37
C ASN A 292 6.20 -10.55 19.15
N LEU A 293 6.74 -11.70 18.73
CA LEU A 293 6.11 -12.51 17.68
C LEU A 293 4.68 -12.89 18.09
N ASN A 294 3.73 -12.77 17.16
CA ASN A 294 2.30 -12.98 17.38
C ASN A 294 1.75 -12.07 18.50
N LEU A 295 1.99 -10.77 18.33
CA LEU A 295 1.64 -9.71 19.26
C LEU A 295 0.16 -9.80 19.68
N ASP A 296 -0.07 -9.88 21.00
CA ASP A 296 -1.39 -10.04 21.62
C ASP A 296 -2.20 -11.24 21.06
N GLY A 297 -1.49 -12.33 20.73
CA GLY A 297 -2.08 -13.56 20.19
C GLY A 297 -2.53 -13.45 18.73
N ASN A 298 -2.22 -12.35 18.04
CA ASN A 298 -2.54 -12.19 16.64
C ASN A 298 -1.41 -12.74 15.76
N ASN A 299 -1.69 -13.87 15.14
CA ASN A 299 -0.82 -14.52 14.17
C ASN A 299 -0.36 -13.54 13.09
N GLY A 300 0.94 -13.52 12.80
CA GLY A 300 1.48 -12.75 11.68
C GLY A 300 1.77 -11.29 12.00
N MET A 301 1.54 -10.84 13.24
CA MET A 301 1.83 -9.48 13.70
C MET A 301 2.95 -9.47 14.74
N PHE A 302 3.88 -8.53 14.64
CA PHE A 302 5.05 -8.41 15.53
C PHE A 302 5.62 -6.99 15.55
N LEU A 303 6.65 -6.75 16.37
CA LEU A 303 7.29 -5.45 16.50
C LEU A 303 8.75 -5.52 16.05
N PHE A 304 9.15 -4.59 15.19
CA PHE A 304 10.55 -4.30 14.89
C PHE A 304 11.07 -3.11 15.69
N THR A 305 12.29 -3.25 16.20
CA THR A 305 13.05 -2.13 16.77
C THR A 305 14.28 -1.90 15.89
N ALA A 306 14.40 -0.72 15.30
CA ALA A 306 15.57 -0.28 14.54
C ALA A 306 16.78 -0.09 15.48
N SER A 307 17.99 -0.12 14.92
CA SER A 307 19.23 0.11 15.67
C SER A 307 19.27 1.57 16.14
N GLY A 308 18.75 1.81 17.35
CA GLY A 308 18.46 3.14 17.87
C GLY A 308 17.13 3.16 18.63
N SER A 309 16.17 3.96 18.16
CA SER A 309 14.89 4.21 18.86
C SER A 309 13.63 4.03 18.02
N GLY A 310 13.74 3.86 16.69
CA GLY A 310 12.59 3.66 15.82
C GLY A 310 11.91 2.32 16.08
N LYS A 311 10.59 2.33 16.29
CA LYS A 311 9.76 1.12 16.46
C LYS A 311 8.73 1.04 15.35
N LEU A 312 8.58 -0.13 14.75
CA LEU A 312 7.62 -0.39 13.69
C LEU A 312 6.74 -1.59 14.07
N GLY A 313 5.43 -1.43 14.02
CA GLY A 313 4.49 -2.55 14.03
C GLY A 313 4.47 -3.18 12.64
N CYS A 314 4.58 -4.49 12.59
CA CYS A 314 4.76 -5.24 11.35
C CYS A 314 3.69 -6.32 11.22
N ILE A 315 3.31 -6.56 9.97
CA ILE A 315 2.51 -7.70 9.54
C ILE A 315 3.30 -8.45 8.47
N ALA A 316 3.22 -9.77 8.47
CA ALA A 316 3.79 -10.57 7.39
C ALA A 316 2.84 -11.69 6.99
N ASP A 317 2.96 -12.04 5.72
CA ASP A 317 2.32 -13.18 5.09
C ASP A 317 3.43 -13.93 4.35
N ILE A 318 3.62 -15.19 4.72
CA ILE A 318 4.66 -16.07 4.23
C ILE A 318 4.11 -17.11 3.25
N THR A 319 2.81 -17.03 2.89
CA THR A 319 2.09 -17.96 2.00
C THR A 319 1.28 -17.31 0.88
N ILE A 320 1.35 -15.98 0.66
CA ILE A 320 0.65 -15.20 -0.40
C ILE A 320 0.51 -15.94 -1.74
N GLN A 321 1.50 -16.75 -2.09
CA GLN A 321 1.39 -17.74 -3.14
C GLN A 321 2.15 -19.00 -2.74
N GLU A 322 1.41 -20.02 -2.28
CA GLU A 322 1.96 -21.33 -1.89
C GLU A 322 2.92 -21.92 -2.95
N SER A 323 2.71 -21.62 -4.23
CA SER A 323 3.51 -22.11 -5.35
C SER A 323 4.78 -21.31 -5.67
N SER A 324 4.93 -20.07 -5.18
CA SER A 324 6.04 -19.19 -5.57
C SER A 324 6.99 -18.81 -4.44
N SER A 325 6.77 -19.34 -3.22
CA SER A 325 7.57 -19.04 -2.02
C SER A 325 7.68 -17.54 -1.72
N LYS A 326 6.73 -16.74 -2.22
CA LYS A 326 6.72 -15.30 -2.01
C LYS A 326 6.19 -15.01 -0.63
N LYS A 327 6.98 -14.25 0.12
CA LYS A 327 6.62 -13.69 1.42
C LYS A 327 6.61 -12.18 1.29
N VAL A 328 5.71 -11.54 2.03
CA VAL A 328 5.63 -10.08 2.14
C VAL A 328 5.63 -9.70 3.61
N LEU A 329 6.38 -8.64 3.91
CA LEU A 329 6.45 -8.07 5.24
C LEU A 329 6.24 -6.56 5.10
N LEU A 330 5.25 -6.04 5.80
CA LEU A 330 4.88 -4.63 5.79
C LEU A 330 4.94 -4.11 7.23
N CYS A 331 5.65 -3.01 7.44
CA CYS A 331 5.69 -2.35 8.74
C CYS A 331 5.35 -0.87 8.64
N ALA A 332 4.84 -0.34 9.74
CA ALA A 332 4.55 1.07 9.94
C ALA A 332 4.89 1.49 11.37
N GLY A 333 5.40 2.70 11.54
CA GLY A 333 5.68 3.24 12.86
C GLY A 333 6.62 4.42 12.82
N GLN A 334 7.51 4.50 13.80
CA GLN A 334 8.38 5.65 13.99
C GLN A 334 9.57 5.62 13.04
N SER A 335 9.82 6.76 12.41
CA SER A 335 11.11 7.07 11.82
C SER A 335 12.22 6.95 12.86
N LYS A 336 13.32 6.31 12.46
CA LYS A 336 14.53 6.22 13.29
C LYS A 336 15.21 7.56 13.49
N THR A 337 15.07 8.47 12.53
CA THR A 337 15.73 9.77 12.55
C THR A 337 14.88 10.79 13.30
N THR A 338 13.56 10.67 13.20
CA THR A 338 12.61 11.59 13.84
C THR A 338 11.43 10.81 14.42
N ALA A 339 11.46 10.47 15.71
CA ALA A 339 10.50 9.55 16.34
C ALA A 339 9.00 9.98 16.27
N THR A 340 8.71 11.24 15.92
CA THR A 340 7.36 11.77 15.71
C THR A 340 6.84 11.57 14.29
N LYS A 341 7.70 11.15 13.36
CA LYS A 341 7.43 11.05 11.92
C LYS A 341 7.19 9.61 11.49
N LEU A 342 6.40 9.43 10.43
CA LEU A 342 6.04 8.10 9.93
C LEU A 342 7.24 7.46 9.22
N SER A 343 7.41 6.16 9.41
CA SER A 343 8.24 5.33 8.57
C SER A 343 7.51 4.05 8.21
N ASN A 344 7.71 3.60 6.97
CA ASN A 344 7.26 2.32 6.49
C ASN A 344 8.43 1.48 6.01
N LEU A 345 8.35 0.18 6.27
CA LEU A 345 9.28 -0.82 5.75
C LEU A 345 8.47 -1.83 4.96
N LEU A 346 8.69 -1.92 3.66
CA LEU A 346 7.95 -2.79 2.75
C LEU A 346 8.96 -3.76 2.14
N LEU A 347 8.86 -5.04 2.46
CA LEU A 347 9.79 -6.08 2.03
C LEU A 347 9.05 -7.18 1.26
N VAL A 348 9.69 -7.63 0.18
CA VAL A 348 9.28 -8.78 -0.62
C VAL A 348 10.42 -9.79 -0.62
N TYR A 349 10.11 -11.05 -0.35
CA TYR A 349 11.10 -12.11 -0.30
C TYR A 349 11.73 -12.34 -1.67
N LYS A 350 13.06 -12.42 -1.65
CA LYS A 350 13.91 -12.72 -2.79
C LYS A 350 14.49 -14.12 -2.57
N PRO A 351 13.91 -15.15 -3.22
CA PRO A 351 14.49 -16.50 -3.17
C PRO A 351 15.89 -16.53 -3.77
#